data_AF-A0A7J2V0J2-F1
#
_entry.id   AF-A0A7J2V0J2-F1
#
_cell.length_a   1.000
_cell.length_b   1.000
_cell.length_c   1.000
_cell.angle_alpha   90.00
_cell.angle_beta   90.00
_cell.angle_gamma   90.00
#
_symmetry.space_group_name_H-M   'P 1'
#
loop_
_entity.id
_entity.type
_entity.pdbx_description
1 polymer ?
#
loop_
_entity_poly.entity_id
_entity_poly.type
_entity_poly.pdbx_seq_one_letter_code
_entity_poly.pdbx_strand_id
1 'polypeptide(L)'
;MQLYTMPGVGLPPKPRGHVEKVLKNPGFYFNHSETILSLGLEHLLGESKRPIIHVRRWLGDEEFRELLEIADYLGRSPSSGSLFAINPSKIIERGYDEEYVGEVVKKASPGISEKELEEIIGYVREKISGSHPKAILRSQGSRLVIEPRGFLGSYIEDIRGLLRYDRSGKVFVTYPAYYVKVKEHLVSRGVRVEDRTGFSMDRYLPIKPSVSVKLREYQEEAVSAWVANNYRGIVSLPTGSGKTVVGVAAVARKPVWVLVVAFTREQMLQWRDHFIRMASIRPEHVGLYYSDEKRIAPITIATYQTAFRHIDKLYPYFPMVIIDEVHHLP
;
A
#
# COMPACT_ATOMS: atom_id res chain seq x y z
N MET A 1 5.83 14.85 25.66
CA MET A 1 4.87 14.52 24.58
C MET A 1 5.66 13.91 23.44
N GLN A 2 5.19 12.82 22.85
CA GLN A 2 5.80 12.24 21.66
C GLN A 2 4.91 12.55 20.45
N LEU A 3 5.48 13.16 19.42
CA LEU A 3 4.79 13.54 18.19
C LEU A 3 5.22 12.58 17.09
N TYR A 4 4.36 11.61 16.76
CA TYR A 4 4.56 10.74 15.61
C TYR A 4 3.68 11.19 14.46
N THR A 5 4.27 11.45 13.31
CA THR A 5 3.51 11.35 12.05
C THR A 5 4.18 10.33 11.14
N MET A 6 3.34 9.73 10.33
CA MET A 6 3.76 8.99 9.17
C MET A 6 4.03 10.01 8.02
N PRO A 7 5.03 9.85 7.15
CA PRO A 7 5.28 10.78 6.06
C PRO A 7 4.28 10.59 4.91
N GLY A 8 3.92 11.69 4.26
CA GLY A 8 3.24 11.72 2.96
C GLY A 8 4.07 12.60 2.03
N VAL A 9 4.35 12.11 0.82
CA VAL A 9 5.21 12.79 -0.17
C VAL A 9 4.41 13.89 -0.87
N GLY A 10 5.06 15.03 -1.14
CA GLY A 10 4.51 16.07 -2.00
C GLY A 10 4.28 15.56 -3.42
N LEU A 11 3.15 15.96 -4.02
CA LEU A 11 2.82 15.64 -5.41
C LEU A 11 3.88 16.20 -6.37
N PRO A 12 4.29 15.47 -7.42
CA PRO A 12 5.04 16.05 -8.52
C PRO A 12 4.16 17.09 -9.27
N PRO A 13 4.77 18.13 -9.89
CA PRO A 13 4.01 19.14 -10.62
C PRO A 13 3.23 18.51 -11.79
N LYS A 14 1.97 18.94 -11.95
CA LYS A 14 1.14 18.59 -13.11
C LYS A 14 1.84 19.02 -14.41
N PRO A 15 1.94 18.15 -15.44
CA PRO A 15 2.30 18.62 -16.77
C PRO A 15 1.22 19.58 -17.28
N ARG A 16 1.67 20.77 -17.72
CA ARG A 16 0.84 21.76 -18.43
C ARG A 16 0.42 21.15 -19.76
N GLY A 17 -0.86 21.35 -20.09
CA GLY A 17 -1.48 20.76 -21.27
C GLY A 17 -0.87 21.20 -22.60
N HIS A 18 -1.09 20.36 -23.61
CA HIS A 18 -1.28 20.78 -24.99
C HIS A 18 -2.56 20.12 -25.51
N VAL A 19 -3.35 20.96 -26.18
CA VAL A 19 -4.63 20.69 -26.83
C VAL A 19 -4.37 20.33 -28.30
N GLU A 20 -5.36 19.68 -28.93
CA GLU A 20 -5.53 19.31 -30.35
C GLU A 20 -5.30 17.82 -30.63
N LYS A 21 -6.16 17.09 -31.37
CA LYS A 21 -7.26 17.47 -32.26
C LYS A 21 -8.25 16.30 -32.37
N VAL A 22 -9.52 16.65 -32.40
CA VAL A 22 -10.65 15.79 -32.78
C VAL A 22 -10.53 15.42 -34.25
N LEU A 23 -10.63 14.13 -34.59
CA LEU A 23 -11.06 13.71 -35.93
C LEU A 23 -12.17 12.68 -35.84
N LYS A 24 -13.18 12.96 -36.66
CA LYS A 24 -14.48 12.32 -36.77
C LYS A 24 -14.37 10.99 -37.52
N ASN A 25 -15.30 10.09 -37.19
CA ASN A 25 -15.71 8.92 -37.99
C ASN A 25 -15.84 9.24 -39.49
N PRO A 26 -15.66 8.21 -40.34
CA PRO A 26 -16.85 7.65 -40.99
C PRO A 26 -16.87 6.12 -40.95
N GLY A 27 -18.07 5.56 -40.79
CA GLY A 27 -18.29 4.12 -40.80
C GLY A 27 -18.08 3.49 -42.17
N PHE A 28 -17.76 2.20 -42.16
CA PHE A 28 -17.93 1.30 -43.30
C PHE A 28 -18.43 -0.05 -42.80
N TYR A 29 -19.67 -0.38 -43.19
CA TYR A 29 -20.18 -1.74 -43.22
C TYR A 29 -19.68 -2.39 -44.52
N PHE A 30 -18.97 -3.52 -44.46
CA PHE A 30 -19.01 -4.53 -45.52
C PHE A 30 -18.77 -5.92 -44.94
N ASN A 31 -19.74 -6.79 -45.23
CA ASN A 31 -19.70 -8.24 -45.09
C ASN A 31 -19.04 -8.81 -46.35
N HIS A 32 -17.97 -9.60 -46.22
CA HIS A 32 -17.74 -10.85 -46.98
C HIS A 32 -16.33 -11.44 -46.71
N SER A 33 -16.35 -12.53 -45.92
CA SER A 33 -15.68 -13.81 -46.14
C SER A 33 -14.29 -13.88 -46.82
N GLU A 34 -13.32 -14.36 -46.02
CA GLU A 34 -12.33 -15.41 -46.36
C GLU A 34 -10.96 -15.07 -46.97
N THR A 35 -10.50 -13.82 -47.07
CA THR A 35 -9.10 -13.60 -47.56
C THR A 35 -8.27 -12.57 -46.79
N ILE A 36 -8.80 -11.92 -45.76
CA ILE A 36 -8.04 -10.95 -44.93
C ILE A 36 -7.46 -11.59 -43.64
N LEU A 37 -7.87 -12.80 -43.28
CA LEU A 37 -7.40 -13.48 -42.05
C LEU A 37 -5.94 -13.95 -42.11
N SER A 38 -5.35 -14.16 -43.29
CA SER A 38 -3.97 -14.63 -43.41
C SER A 38 -2.93 -13.50 -43.33
N LEU A 39 -3.24 -12.31 -43.86
CA LEU A 39 -2.31 -11.18 -43.91
C LEU A 39 -2.37 -10.26 -42.67
N GLY A 40 -3.46 -10.33 -41.89
CA GLY A 40 -3.63 -9.55 -40.66
C GLY A 40 -3.12 -10.21 -39.38
N LEU A 41 -2.91 -11.53 -39.37
CA LEU A 41 -2.42 -12.26 -38.18
C LEU A 41 -0.89 -12.27 -38.09
N GLU A 42 -0.17 -12.27 -39.22
CA GLU A 42 1.29 -12.30 -39.20
C GLU A 42 1.91 -10.98 -38.72
N HIS A 43 1.25 -9.84 -38.94
CA HIS A 43 1.73 -8.54 -38.46
C HIS A 43 1.45 -8.29 -36.96
N LEU A 44 0.54 -9.07 -36.35
CA LEU A 44 0.35 -9.12 -34.90
C LEU A 44 1.28 -10.17 -34.22
N LEU A 45 1.90 -11.06 -35.00
CA LEU A 45 2.86 -12.05 -34.56
C LEU A 45 4.29 -11.50 -34.67
N GLY A 46 4.56 -10.42 -33.93
CA GLY A 46 5.91 -10.12 -33.44
C GLY A 46 6.32 -11.02 -32.26
N GLU A 47 5.50 -12.00 -31.88
CA GLU A 47 5.75 -12.89 -30.75
C GLU A 47 6.42 -14.19 -31.20
N SER A 48 7.63 -14.43 -30.69
CA SER A 48 8.22 -15.77 -30.65
C SER A 48 7.18 -16.79 -30.15
N LYS A 49 7.08 -17.96 -30.80
CA LYS A 49 6.15 -19.05 -30.48
C LYS A 49 6.07 -19.28 -28.96
N ARG A 50 4.93 -18.93 -28.35
CA ARG A 50 4.70 -19.04 -26.90
C ARG A 50 4.73 -20.51 -26.47
N PRO A 51 5.43 -20.88 -25.37
CA PRO A 51 5.40 -22.25 -24.85
C PRO A 51 3.98 -22.70 -24.52
N ILE A 52 3.64 -23.93 -24.87
CA ILE A 52 2.32 -24.53 -24.62
C ILE A 52 2.44 -25.59 -23.54
N ILE A 53 1.67 -25.43 -22.47
CA ILE A 53 1.53 -26.41 -21.41
C ILE A 53 0.42 -27.40 -21.80
N HIS A 54 0.76 -28.68 -21.80
CA HIS A 54 -0.18 -29.77 -22.03
C HIS A 54 -0.62 -30.39 -20.70
N VAL A 55 -1.89 -30.20 -20.34
CA VAL A 55 -2.46 -30.76 -19.11
C VAL A 55 -3.39 -31.92 -19.44
N ARG A 56 -2.87 -33.14 -19.34
CA ARG A 56 -3.59 -34.38 -19.70
C ARG A 56 -4.58 -34.88 -18.65
N ARG A 57 -4.55 -34.29 -17.45
CA ARG A 57 -5.44 -34.64 -16.34
C ARG A 57 -6.59 -33.66 -16.21
N TRP A 58 -7.60 -34.04 -15.43
CA TRP A 58 -8.57 -33.08 -14.94
C TRP A 58 -7.91 -32.11 -13.95
N LEU A 59 -8.18 -30.82 -14.12
CA LEU A 59 -7.75 -29.78 -13.18
C LEU A 59 -8.91 -29.44 -12.25
N GLY A 60 -8.62 -29.30 -10.97
CA GLY A 60 -9.57 -28.66 -10.05
C GLY A 60 -9.76 -27.18 -10.41
N ASP A 61 -10.85 -26.58 -9.97
CA ASP A 61 -11.17 -25.17 -10.26
C ASP A 61 -10.08 -24.19 -9.81
N GLU A 62 -9.38 -24.49 -8.72
CA GLU A 62 -8.28 -23.69 -8.20
C GLU A 62 -7.05 -23.75 -9.11
N GLU A 63 -6.63 -24.95 -9.51
CA GLU A 63 -5.47 -25.16 -10.40
C GLU A 63 -5.73 -24.57 -11.79
N PHE A 64 -6.95 -24.69 -12.29
CA PHE A 64 -7.36 -24.07 -13.54
C PHE A 64 -7.28 -22.54 -13.46
N ARG A 65 -7.75 -21.95 -12.35
CA ARG A 65 -7.66 -20.50 -12.12
C ARG A 65 -6.22 -20.03 -12.00
N GLU A 66 -5.37 -20.74 -11.25
CA GLU A 66 -3.93 -20.42 -11.14
C GLU A 66 -3.24 -20.41 -12.52
N LEU A 67 -3.54 -21.38 -13.39
CA LEU A 67 -3.01 -21.40 -14.75
C LEU A 67 -3.46 -20.20 -15.59
N LEU A 68 -4.73 -19.79 -15.47
CA LEU A 68 -5.23 -18.62 -16.18
C LEU A 68 -4.56 -17.31 -15.77
N GLU A 69 -3.93 -17.27 -14.60
CA GLU A 69 -3.16 -16.11 -14.16
C GLU A 69 -1.83 -15.95 -14.91
N ILE A 70 -1.28 -17.03 -15.46
CA ILE A 70 0.03 -17.04 -16.15
C ILE A 70 -0.06 -17.39 -17.65
N ALA A 71 -1.21 -17.88 -18.11
CA ALA A 71 -1.38 -18.40 -19.46
C ALA A 71 -2.78 -18.12 -20.04
N ASP A 72 -2.89 -18.20 -21.37
CA ASP A 72 -4.15 -18.20 -22.11
C ASP A 72 -4.64 -19.62 -22.34
N TYR A 73 -5.91 -19.87 -22.03
CA TYR A 73 -6.54 -21.16 -22.32
C TYR A 73 -6.88 -21.26 -23.80
N LEU A 74 -6.33 -22.29 -24.47
CA LEU A 74 -6.51 -22.51 -25.90
C LEU A 74 -7.62 -23.52 -26.22
N GLY A 75 -8.27 -24.09 -25.19
CA GLY A 75 -9.25 -25.14 -25.33
C GLY A 75 -8.76 -26.51 -24.85
N ARG A 76 -9.57 -27.52 -25.09
CA ARG A 76 -9.29 -28.91 -24.71
C ARG A 76 -9.31 -29.80 -25.95
N SER A 77 -8.25 -30.57 -26.11
CA SER A 77 -8.15 -31.61 -27.14
C SER A 77 -8.46 -32.98 -26.52
N PRO A 78 -9.20 -33.86 -27.20
CA PRO A 78 -9.41 -35.25 -26.76
C PRO A 78 -8.09 -36.03 -26.59
N SER A 79 -7.06 -35.73 -27.38
CA SER A 79 -5.78 -36.46 -27.37
C SER A 79 -4.71 -35.82 -26.48
N SER A 80 -4.78 -34.50 -26.25
CA SER A 80 -3.73 -33.74 -25.55
C SER A 80 -4.18 -33.12 -24.22
N GLY A 81 -5.45 -33.26 -23.86
CA GLY A 81 -6.03 -32.62 -22.68
C GLY A 81 -6.21 -31.12 -22.86
N SER A 82 -6.20 -30.37 -21.75
CA SER A 82 -6.33 -28.91 -21.75
C SER A 82 -5.01 -28.26 -22.17
N LEU A 83 -5.09 -27.25 -23.04
CA LEU A 83 -3.93 -26.56 -23.60
C LEU A 83 -3.87 -25.11 -23.09
N PHE A 84 -2.68 -24.69 -22.66
CA PHE A 84 -2.45 -23.33 -22.17
C PHE A 84 -1.19 -22.73 -22.79
N ALA A 85 -1.27 -21.55 -23.40
CA ALA A 85 -0.11 -20.82 -23.90
C ALA A 85 0.38 -19.82 -22.86
N ILE A 86 1.66 -19.90 -22.45
CA ILE A 86 2.27 -18.93 -21.52
C ILE A 86 2.06 -17.51 -22.04
N ASN A 87 1.60 -16.61 -21.17
CA ASN A 87 1.32 -15.22 -21.53
C ASN A 87 2.19 -14.27 -20.68
N PRO A 88 3.30 -13.74 -21.24
CA PRO A 88 4.18 -12.82 -20.53
C PRO A 88 3.48 -11.57 -20.02
N SER A 89 2.51 -11.02 -20.76
CA SER A 89 1.77 -9.83 -20.33
C SER A 89 1.01 -10.08 -19.04
N LYS A 90 0.35 -11.24 -18.90
CA LYS A 90 -0.36 -11.63 -17.67
C LYS A 90 0.58 -11.81 -16.47
N ILE A 91 1.75 -12.41 -16.71
CA ILE A 91 2.82 -12.62 -15.72
C ILE A 91 3.36 -11.27 -15.24
N ILE A 92 3.74 -10.39 -16.17
CA ILE A 92 4.25 -9.03 -15.89
C ILE A 92 3.19 -8.21 -15.15
N GLU A 93 1.94 -8.21 -15.61
CA GLU A 93 0.86 -7.45 -14.95
C GLU A 93 0.72 -7.84 -13.47
N ARG A 94 0.77 -9.15 -13.18
CA ARG A 94 0.65 -9.70 -11.83
C ARG A 94 1.95 -9.62 -11.02
N GLY A 95 3.09 -9.49 -11.71
CA GLY A 95 4.42 -9.39 -11.10
C GLY A 95 5.02 -10.72 -10.66
N TYR A 96 4.59 -11.81 -11.31
CA TYR A 96 5.14 -13.16 -11.14
C TYR A 96 6.53 -13.26 -11.76
N ASP A 97 7.41 -14.02 -11.12
CA ASP A 97 8.72 -14.40 -11.64
C ASP A 97 8.67 -15.78 -12.32
N GLU A 98 9.78 -16.18 -12.92
CA GLU A 98 9.89 -17.46 -13.60
C GLU A 98 9.83 -18.66 -12.63
N GLU A 99 10.23 -18.48 -11.37
CA GLU A 99 10.19 -19.53 -10.35
C GLU A 99 8.74 -19.88 -9.98
N TYR A 100 7.91 -18.86 -9.71
CA TYR A 100 6.49 -19.02 -9.46
C TYR A 100 5.77 -19.66 -10.66
N VAL A 101 6.08 -19.20 -11.88
CA VAL A 101 5.52 -19.83 -13.09
C VAL A 101 5.91 -21.31 -13.16
N GLY A 102 7.16 -21.64 -12.85
CA GLY A 102 7.62 -23.02 -12.75
C GLY A 102 6.86 -23.85 -11.72
N GLU A 103 6.58 -23.31 -10.52
CA GLU A 103 5.76 -23.97 -9.49
C GLU A 103 4.34 -24.28 -10.01
N VAL A 104 3.66 -23.30 -10.61
CA VAL A 104 2.30 -23.46 -11.15
C VAL A 104 2.27 -24.50 -12.27
N VAL A 105 3.25 -24.47 -13.18
CA VAL A 105 3.37 -25.44 -14.27
C VAL A 105 3.60 -26.85 -13.74
N LYS A 106 4.53 -27.04 -12.79
CA LYS A 106 4.78 -28.35 -12.17
C LYS A 106 3.54 -28.90 -11.46
N LYS A 107 2.82 -28.05 -10.72
CA LYS A 107 1.58 -28.45 -10.02
C LYS A 107 0.51 -28.89 -11.02
N ALA A 108 0.30 -28.12 -12.09
CA ALA A 108 -0.71 -28.44 -13.10
C ALA A 108 -0.33 -29.66 -13.97
N SER A 109 0.95 -29.81 -14.31
CA SER A 109 1.49 -30.91 -15.11
C SER A 109 2.63 -31.64 -14.39
N PRO A 110 2.33 -32.54 -13.43
CA PRO A 110 3.35 -33.23 -12.64
C PRO A 110 4.30 -34.12 -13.46
N GLY A 111 3.92 -34.48 -14.69
CA GLY A 111 4.72 -35.29 -15.61
C GLY A 111 5.52 -34.49 -16.64
N ILE A 112 5.58 -33.16 -16.51
CA ILE A 112 6.41 -32.32 -17.39
C ILE A 112 7.89 -32.71 -17.25
N SER A 113 8.60 -32.79 -18.38
CA SER A 113 10.04 -33.07 -18.34
C SER A 113 10.83 -31.88 -17.80
N GLU A 114 11.98 -32.12 -17.15
CA GLU A 114 12.84 -31.04 -16.66
C GLU A 114 13.28 -30.10 -17.80
N LYS A 115 13.55 -30.66 -18.98
CA LYS A 115 13.91 -29.88 -20.18
C LYS A 115 12.79 -28.95 -20.62
N GLU A 116 11.57 -29.46 -20.76
CA GLU A 116 10.40 -28.69 -21.18
C GLU A 116 10.07 -27.59 -20.16
N LEU A 117 10.22 -27.88 -18.87
CA LEU A 117 10.05 -26.89 -17.83
C LEU A 117 11.11 -25.79 -17.90
N GLU A 118 12.40 -26.14 -18.10
CA GLU A 118 13.48 -25.16 -18.24
C GLU A 118 13.28 -24.28 -19.47
N GLU A 119 12.76 -24.82 -20.57
CA GLU A 119 12.40 -24.04 -21.76
C GLU A 119 11.30 -23.00 -21.44
N ILE A 120 10.28 -23.38 -20.66
CA ILE A 120 9.24 -22.45 -20.19
C ILE A 120 9.82 -21.38 -19.28
N ILE A 121 10.60 -21.77 -18.27
CA ILE A 121 11.23 -20.86 -17.30
C ILE A 121 12.16 -19.89 -18.01
N GLY A 122 13.00 -20.38 -18.94
CA GLY A 122 13.90 -19.56 -19.74
C GLY A 122 13.16 -18.56 -20.62
N TYR A 123 12.08 -18.99 -21.29
CA TYR A 123 11.22 -18.11 -22.07
C TYR A 123 10.61 -17.01 -21.19
N VAL A 124 10.07 -17.36 -20.02
CA VAL A 124 9.49 -16.38 -19.08
C VAL A 124 10.56 -15.41 -18.63
N ARG A 125 11.72 -15.89 -18.16
CA ARG A 125 12.85 -15.07 -17.71
C ARG A 125 13.28 -14.06 -18.75
N GLU A 126 13.37 -14.47 -20.02
CA GLU A 126 13.70 -13.58 -21.14
C GLU A 126 12.61 -12.50 -21.31
N LYS A 127 11.34 -12.89 -21.39
CA LYS A 127 10.23 -11.97 -21.70
C LYS A 127 9.87 -11.02 -20.56
N ILE A 128 10.14 -11.41 -19.31
CA ILE A 128 9.91 -10.54 -18.14
C ILE A 128 11.16 -9.80 -17.71
N SER A 129 12.28 -9.95 -18.43
CA SER A 129 13.51 -9.21 -18.15
C SER A 129 13.25 -7.70 -18.14
N GLY A 130 13.71 -7.02 -17.08
CA GLY A 130 13.45 -5.59 -16.85
C GLY A 130 12.06 -5.27 -16.28
N SER A 131 11.19 -6.26 -16.11
CA SER A 131 9.96 -6.08 -15.34
C SER A 131 10.26 -5.99 -13.84
N HIS A 132 9.40 -5.28 -13.12
CA HIS A 132 9.54 -5.11 -11.68
C HIS A 132 8.54 -5.99 -10.93
N PRO A 133 8.97 -6.65 -9.84
CA PRO A 133 8.10 -7.49 -9.04
C PRO A 133 6.98 -6.66 -8.41
N LYS A 134 5.92 -7.35 -8.01
CA LYS A 134 4.78 -6.74 -7.32
C LYS A 134 4.71 -7.21 -5.87
N ALA A 135 4.33 -6.33 -4.98
CA ALA A 135 4.03 -6.64 -3.58
C ALA A 135 2.68 -6.03 -3.20
N ILE A 136 1.84 -6.80 -2.50
CA ILE A 136 0.56 -6.31 -1.98
C ILE A 136 0.72 -6.04 -0.49
N LEU A 137 0.43 -4.82 -0.05
CA LEU A 137 0.39 -4.47 1.37
C LEU A 137 -1.02 -4.65 1.91
N ARG A 138 -1.16 -5.37 3.03
CA ARG A 138 -2.43 -5.59 3.71
C ARG A 138 -2.28 -5.34 5.19
N SER A 139 -3.35 -4.88 5.82
CA SER A 139 -3.41 -4.86 7.28
C SER A 139 -4.19 -6.09 7.77
N GLN A 140 -3.65 -6.79 8.76
CA GLN A 140 -4.26 -7.95 9.36
C GLN A 140 -4.12 -7.87 10.88
N GLY A 141 -5.14 -7.32 11.54
CA GLY A 141 -5.09 -6.97 12.96
C GLY A 141 -3.93 -6.03 13.26
N SER A 142 -3.08 -6.42 14.20
CA SER A 142 -1.89 -5.67 14.63
C SER A 142 -0.65 -5.87 13.76
N ARG A 143 -0.80 -6.41 12.53
CA ARG A 143 0.32 -6.70 11.62
C ARG A 143 0.12 -6.04 10.26
N LEU A 144 1.22 -5.54 9.70
CA LEU A 144 1.36 -5.25 8.29
C LEU A 144 1.86 -6.52 7.58
N VAL A 145 1.12 -6.97 6.58
CA VAL A 145 1.44 -8.11 5.73
C VAL A 145 1.91 -7.59 4.37
N ILE A 146 3.05 -8.10 3.92
CA ILE A 146 3.61 -7.87 2.59
C ILE A 146 3.51 -9.20 1.86
N GLU A 147 2.57 -9.28 0.93
CA GLU A 147 2.30 -10.45 0.10
C GLU A 147 3.09 -10.30 -1.21
N PRO A 148 4.21 -11.04 -1.38
CA PRO A 148 4.97 -10.99 -2.62
C PRO A 148 4.17 -11.66 -3.74
N ARG A 149 4.21 -11.07 -4.93
CA ARG A 149 3.79 -11.73 -6.17
C ARG A 149 4.98 -12.20 -6.99
N GLY A 150 6.20 -12.05 -6.50
CA GLY A 150 7.43 -12.59 -7.08
C GLY A 150 8.57 -12.48 -6.08
N PHE A 151 9.76 -12.86 -6.47
CA PHE A 151 10.93 -12.90 -5.59
C PHE A 151 11.35 -11.49 -5.17
N LEU A 152 11.21 -11.22 -3.88
CA LEU A 152 11.59 -9.93 -3.29
C LEU A 152 13.00 -9.91 -2.69
N GLY A 153 13.77 -11.01 -2.75
CA GLY A 153 14.98 -11.19 -1.92
C GLY A 153 15.95 -10.00 -1.92
N SER A 154 16.43 -9.59 -3.10
CA SER A 154 17.34 -8.43 -3.25
C SER A 154 16.64 -7.07 -3.08
N TYR A 155 15.31 -7.03 -3.20
CA TYR A 155 14.49 -5.83 -3.07
C TYR A 155 14.21 -5.45 -1.61
N ILE A 156 14.42 -6.36 -0.66
CA ILE A 156 14.12 -6.13 0.77
C ILE A 156 15.34 -6.25 1.68
N GLU A 157 16.55 -6.41 1.12
CA GLU A 157 17.77 -6.67 1.89
C GLU A 157 18.00 -5.63 2.99
N ASP A 158 17.89 -4.34 2.66
CA ASP A 158 18.12 -3.23 3.61
C ASP A 158 17.06 -3.14 4.72
N ILE A 159 15.87 -3.72 4.50
CA ILE A 159 14.78 -3.72 5.48
C ILE A 159 14.53 -5.10 6.08
N ARG A 160 15.35 -6.11 5.76
CA ARG A 160 15.12 -7.50 6.18
C ARG A 160 15.03 -7.65 7.70
N GLY A 161 15.80 -6.86 8.45
CA GLY A 161 15.74 -6.84 9.93
C GLY A 161 14.41 -6.34 10.51
N LEU A 162 13.56 -5.70 9.71
CA LEU A 162 12.22 -5.25 10.11
C LEU A 162 11.14 -6.30 9.77
N LEU A 163 11.47 -7.30 8.96
CA LEU A 163 10.51 -8.23 8.39
C LEU A 163 10.69 -9.62 8.97
N ARG A 164 9.60 -10.28 9.31
CA ARG A 164 9.56 -11.70 9.61
C ARG A 164 8.91 -12.45 8.46
N TYR A 165 9.55 -13.49 7.95
CA TYR A 165 8.95 -14.34 6.93
C TYR A 165 8.01 -15.38 7.57
N ASP A 166 6.78 -15.44 7.10
CA ASP A 166 5.80 -16.47 7.44
C ASP A 166 5.76 -17.51 6.31
N ARG A 167 6.32 -18.70 6.58
CA ARG A 167 6.42 -19.78 5.60
C ARG A 167 5.06 -20.35 5.20
N SER A 168 4.07 -20.34 6.10
CA SER A 168 2.75 -20.91 5.85
C SER A 168 2.00 -20.09 4.80
N GLY A 169 2.06 -18.76 4.94
CA GLY A 169 1.45 -17.85 3.98
C GLY A 169 2.34 -17.47 2.79
N LYS A 170 3.62 -17.86 2.78
CA LYS A 170 4.65 -17.31 1.87
C LYS A 170 4.66 -15.76 1.85
N VAL A 171 4.48 -15.14 3.01
CA VAL A 171 4.39 -13.67 3.16
C VAL A 171 5.44 -13.12 4.11
N PHE A 172 5.73 -11.82 4.03
CA PHE A 172 6.47 -11.11 5.07
C PHE A 172 5.49 -10.38 5.99
N VAL A 173 5.79 -10.34 7.29
CA VAL A 173 5.00 -9.62 8.28
C VAL A 173 5.87 -8.70 9.12
N THR A 174 5.32 -7.55 9.49
CA THR A 174 5.96 -6.56 10.35
C THR A 174 4.95 -5.76 11.15
N TYR A 175 5.41 -4.84 12.01
CA TYR A 175 4.54 -3.93 12.74
C TYR A 175 3.99 -2.82 11.81
N PRO A 176 2.72 -2.40 11.97
CA PRO A 176 2.14 -1.30 11.20
C PRO A 176 2.93 0.01 11.28
N ALA A 177 3.67 0.24 12.37
CA ALA A 177 4.55 1.41 12.52
C ALA A 177 5.63 1.51 11.41
N TYR A 178 6.02 0.39 10.81
CA TYR A 178 6.98 0.36 9.71
C TYR A 178 6.36 0.55 8.33
N TYR A 179 5.03 0.71 8.22
CA TYR A 179 4.32 0.82 6.94
C TYR A 179 4.96 1.80 5.96
N VAL A 180 5.24 3.03 6.40
CA VAL A 180 5.80 4.02 5.47
C VAL A 180 7.22 3.64 5.07
N LYS A 181 8.06 3.20 6.01
CA LYS A 181 9.43 2.77 5.73
C LYS A 181 9.46 1.60 4.74
N VAL A 182 8.56 0.62 4.90
CA VAL A 182 8.44 -0.52 4.00
C VAL A 182 7.94 -0.09 2.63
N LYS A 183 6.86 0.71 2.56
CA LYS A 183 6.27 1.18 1.31
C LYS A 183 7.27 2.02 0.50
N GLU A 184 7.90 3.01 1.13
CA GLU A 184 8.91 3.87 0.49
C GLU A 184 10.11 3.05 0.00
N HIS A 185 10.61 2.12 0.82
CA HIS A 185 11.72 1.26 0.44
C HIS A 185 11.39 0.41 -0.79
N LEU A 186 10.26 -0.31 -0.76
CA LEU A 186 9.82 -1.15 -1.88
C LEU A 186 9.69 -0.32 -3.17
N VAL A 187 9.04 0.84 -3.10
CA VAL A 187 8.90 1.76 -4.25
C VAL A 187 10.27 2.26 -4.73
N SER A 188 11.18 2.64 -3.82
CA SER A 188 12.53 3.10 -4.18
C SER A 188 13.40 2.02 -4.84
N ARG A 189 13.11 0.75 -4.57
CA ARG A 189 13.76 -0.42 -5.19
C ARG A 189 13.04 -0.86 -6.47
N GLY A 190 12.04 -0.09 -6.91
CA GLY A 190 11.28 -0.34 -8.14
C GLY A 190 10.15 -1.35 -8.01
N VAL A 191 9.90 -1.91 -6.82
CA VAL A 191 8.79 -2.85 -6.60
C VAL A 191 7.45 -2.14 -6.79
N ARG A 192 6.57 -2.72 -7.62
CA ARG A 192 5.20 -2.23 -7.76
C ARG A 192 4.39 -2.57 -6.52
N VAL A 193 4.04 -1.55 -5.75
CA VAL A 193 3.27 -1.73 -4.51
C VAL A 193 1.78 -1.53 -4.78
N GLU A 194 0.99 -2.57 -4.53
CA GLU A 194 -0.47 -2.46 -4.44
C GLU A 194 -0.87 -2.33 -2.97
N ASP A 195 -1.39 -1.17 -2.58
CA ASP A 195 -1.75 -0.88 -1.21
C ASP A 195 -3.22 -1.21 -0.93
N ARG A 196 -3.46 -2.30 -0.21
CA ARG A 196 -4.79 -2.74 0.23
C ARG A 196 -4.96 -2.61 1.74
N THR A 197 -4.18 -1.75 2.39
CA THR A 197 -4.30 -1.51 3.84
C THR A 197 -5.53 -0.68 4.19
N GLY A 198 -6.07 0.10 3.24
CA GLY A 198 -7.12 1.09 3.48
C GLY A 198 -6.64 2.34 4.24
N PHE A 199 -5.36 2.38 4.63
CA PHE A 199 -4.72 3.51 5.27
C PHE A 199 -4.24 4.51 4.22
N SER A 200 -4.41 5.80 4.48
CA SER A 200 -3.95 6.86 3.59
C SER A 200 -3.26 7.95 4.37
N MET A 201 -2.08 8.33 3.89
CA MET A 201 -1.27 9.42 4.42
C MET A 201 -1.84 10.80 4.11
N ASP A 202 -2.62 10.89 3.03
CA ASP A 202 -3.16 12.14 2.50
C ASP A 202 -4.59 12.39 3.00
N ARG A 203 -4.83 12.02 4.26
CA ARG A 203 -6.11 12.27 4.93
C ARG A 203 -6.05 13.61 5.67
N TYR A 204 -6.25 14.69 4.93
CA TYR A 204 -6.18 16.06 5.44
C TYR A 204 -7.36 16.42 6.35
N LEU A 205 -7.13 17.35 7.28
CA LEU A 205 -8.21 17.97 8.04
C LEU A 205 -9.13 18.76 7.10
N PRO A 206 -10.44 18.80 7.38
CA PRO A 206 -11.40 19.54 6.54
C PRO A 206 -11.19 21.05 6.56
N ILE A 207 -10.48 21.56 7.58
CA ILE A 207 -10.13 22.98 7.73
C ILE A 207 -8.68 23.04 8.20
N LYS A 208 -7.90 23.96 7.62
CA LYS A 208 -6.56 24.27 8.12
C LYS A 208 -6.70 24.96 9.49
N PRO A 209 -6.16 24.39 10.58
CA PRO A 209 -6.22 25.01 11.89
C PRO A 209 -5.55 26.38 11.89
N SER A 210 -6.15 27.35 12.57
CA SER A 210 -5.58 28.69 12.77
C SER A 210 -5.28 28.87 14.26
N VAL A 211 -4.00 28.82 14.62
CA VAL A 211 -3.57 28.92 16.02
C VAL A 211 -3.59 30.39 16.43
N SER A 212 -4.52 30.76 17.30
CA SER A 212 -4.73 32.14 17.76
C SER A 212 -3.71 32.59 18.81
N VAL A 213 -2.99 31.65 19.41
CA VAL A 213 -1.99 31.92 20.46
C VAL A 213 -0.59 32.00 19.86
N LYS A 214 0.13 33.08 20.17
CA LYS A 214 1.53 33.23 19.80
C LYS A 214 2.38 32.23 20.59
N LEU A 215 3.13 31.38 19.89
CA LEU A 215 4.08 30.46 20.51
C LEU A 215 5.22 31.23 21.18
N ARG A 216 5.69 30.72 22.32
CA ARG A 216 6.96 31.14 22.92
C ARG A 216 8.11 30.64 22.05
N GLU A 217 9.28 31.28 22.13
CA GLU A 217 10.44 30.95 21.28
C GLU A 217 10.81 29.47 21.33
N TYR A 218 10.94 28.88 22.52
CA TYR A 218 11.23 27.45 22.69
C TYR A 218 10.12 26.52 22.15
N GLN A 219 8.86 26.98 22.11
CA GLN A 219 7.75 26.20 21.55
C GLN A 219 7.82 26.19 20.02
N GLU A 220 8.12 27.34 19.41
CA GLU A 220 8.32 27.45 17.96
C GLU A 220 9.55 26.66 17.51
N GLU A 221 10.64 26.72 18.29
CA GLU A 221 11.84 25.91 18.06
C GLU A 221 11.51 24.42 18.09
N ALA A 222 10.77 23.96 19.09
CA ALA A 222 10.37 22.55 19.21
C ALA A 222 9.51 22.09 18.01
N VAL A 223 8.53 22.90 17.59
CA VAL A 223 7.70 22.59 16.41
C VAL A 223 8.55 22.60 15.14
N SER A 224 9.46 23.56 14.98
CA SER A 224 10.32 23.68 13.80
C SER A 224 11.30 22.52 13.69
N ALA A 225 11.92 22.12 14.81
CA ALA A 225 12.78 20.94 14.86
C ALA A 225 12.02 19.66 14.51
N TRP A 226 10.78 19.53 14.99
CA TRP A 226 9.92 18.41 14.64
C TRP A 226 9.55 18.39 13.15
N VAL A 227 9.23 19.55 12.55
CA VAL A 227 8.99 19.67 11.10
C VAL A 227 10.25 19.29 10.31
N ALA A 228 11.42 19.80 10.71
CA ALA A 228 12.70 19.47 10.08
C ALA A 228 13.05 17.98 10.18
N ASN A 229 12.62 17.32 11.26
CA ASN A 229 12.78 15.87 11.45
C ASN A 229 11.66 15.04 10.79
N ASN A 230 11.17 15.49 9.63
CA ASN A 230 10.09 14.84 8.88
C ASN A 230 8.86 14.54 9.73
N TYR A 231 8.49 15.48 10.60
CA TYR A 231 7.30 15.40 11.45
C TYR A 231 7.30 14.19 12.40
N ARG A 232 8.48 13.73 12.83
CA ARG A 232 8.66 12.62 13.78
C ARG A 232 9.54 13.05 14.94
N GLY A 233 9.24 12.62 16.16
CA GLY A 233 10.15 12.78 17.29
C GLY A 233 9.48 12.88 18.64
N ILE A 234 10.31 13.05 19.67
CA ILE A 234 9.88 13.32 21.03
C ILE A 234 10.12 14.79 21.33
N VAL A 235 9.08 15.48 21.80
CA VAL A 235 9.22 16.83 22.34
C VAL A 235 9.15 16.75 23.86
N SER A 236 10.32 16.90 24.48
CA SER A 236 10.46 16.92 25.94
C SER A 236 10.43 18.37 26.43
N LEU A 237 9.38 18.73 27.15
CA LEU A 237 9.26 20.02 27.82
C LEU A 237 8.83 19.81 29.28
N PRO A 238 9.22 20.68 30.23
CA PRO A 238 8.76 20.61 31.61
C PRO A 238 7.23 20.69 31.74
N THR A 239 6.68 20.30 32.89
CA THR A 239 5.26 20.56 33.20
C THR A 239 4.98 22.08 33.21
N GLY A 240 3.76 22.48 32.85
CA GLY A 240 3.37 23.90 32.78
C GLY A 240 3.97 24.72 31.61
N SER A 241 4.88 24.14 30.82
CA SER A 241 5.51 24.79 29.65
C SER A 241 4.60 24.94 28.42
N GLY A 242 3.40 24.33 28.45
CA GLY A 242 2.45 24.34 27.33
C GLY A 242 2.69 23.25 26.28
N LYS A 243 3.03 22.02 26.69
CA LYS A 243 3.13 20.83 25.80
C LYS A 243 1.93 20.70 24.85
N THR A 244 0.72 20.88 25.37
CA THR A 244 -0.51 20.82 24.59
C THR A 244 -0.57 21.90 23.50
N VAL A 245 -0.05 23.10 23.78
CA VAL A 245 0.03 24.20 22.80
C VAL A 245 0.94 23.80 21.63
N VAL A 246 2.08 23.16 21.94
CA VAL A 246 2.99 22.62 20.92
C VAL A 246 2.32 21.56 20.07
N GLY A 247 1.52 20.66 20.65
CA GLY A 247 0.82 19.63 19.88
C GLY A 247 -0.28 20.20 18.98
N VAL A 248 -1.05 21.19 19.47
CA VAL A 248 -2.02 21.92 18.64
C VAL A 248 -1.31 22.64 17.48
N ALA A 249 -0.16 23.27 17.74
CA ALA A 249 0.63 23.90 16.70
C ALA A 249 1.20 22.89 15.70
N ALA A 250 1.63 21.71 16.15
CA ALA A 250 2.09 20.62 15.27
C ALA A 250 0.98 20.18 14.30
N VAL A 251 -0.26 20.03 14.77
CA VAL A 251 -1.44 19.75 13.93
C VAL A 251 -1.70 20.89 12.94
N ALA A 252 -1.50 22.15 13.34
CA ALA A 252 -1.64 23.29 12.43
C ALA A 252 -0.55 23.31 11.34
N ARG A 253 0.69 22.89 11.66
CA ARG A 253 1.80 22.77 10.69
C ARG A 253 1.61 21.59 9.75
N LYS A 254 1.01 20.49 10.20
CA LYS A 254 0.68 19.31 9.39
C LYS A 254 -0.81 18.97 9.55
N PRO A 255 -1.72 19.61 8.78
CA PRO A 255 -3.16 19.51 8.96
C PRO A 255 -3.72 18.21 8.37
N VAL A 256 -3.39 17.09 8.99
CA VAL A 256 -3.92 15.75 8.69
C VAL A 256 -4.74 15.23 9.86
N TRP A 257 -5.53 14.19 9.63
CA TRP A 257 -6.26 13.53 10.69
C TRP A 257 -5.30 13.06 11.78
N VAL A 258 -5.68 13.31 13.04
CA VAL A 258 -4.81 13.10 14.19
C VAL A 258 -5.53 12.31 15.28
N LEU A 259 -4.83 11.30 15.81
CA LEU A 259 -5.17 10.64 17.06
C LEU A 259 -4.33 11.23 18.18
N VAL A 260 -4.97 11.84 19.16
CA VAL A 260 -4.31 12.24 20.40
C VAL A 260 -4.58 11.18 21.47
N VAL A 261 -3.53 10.65 22.06
CA VAL A 261 -3.58 9.66 23.13
C VAL A 261 -3.19 10.35 24.44
N ALA A 262 -4.17 10.59 25.28
CA ALA A 262 -4.00 11.20 26.61
C ALA A 262 -3.92 10.12 27.70
N PHE A 263 -3.31 10.46 28.84
CA PHE A 263 -3.18 9.52 29.96
C PHE A 263 -4.48 9.44 30.78
N THR A 264 -5.12 10.58 31.06
CA THR A 264 -6.40 10.63 31.82
C THR A 264 -7.57 11.20 31.00
N ARG A 265 -8.79 11.02 31.53
CA ARG A 265 -10.02 11.59 30.94
C ARG A 265 -10.01 13.11 31.01
N GLU A 266 -9.53 13.68 32.09
CA GLU A 266 -9.44 15.12 32.31
C GLU A 266 -8.50 15.75 31.28
N GLN A 267 -7.33 15.14 31.04
CA GLN A 267 -6.40 15.57 29.99
C GLN A 267 -7.03 15.46 28.60
N MET A 268 -7.78 14.39 28.32
CA MET A 268 -8.50 14.23 27.05
C MET A 268 -9.49 15.39 26.83
N LEU A 269 -10.23 15.79 27.86
CA LEU A 269 -11.15 16.94 27.79
C LEU A 269 -10.41 18.27 27.61
N GLN A 270 -9.26 18.45 28.26
CA GLN A 270 -8.40 19.62 28.08
C GLN A 270 -7.89 19.72 26.63
N TRP A 271 -7.43 18.61 26.05
CA TRP A 271 -7.01 18.55 24.65
C TRP A 271 -8.13 18.99 23.70
N ARG A 272 -9.36 18.50 23.92
CA ARG A 272 -10.54 18.90 23.14
C ARG A 272 -10.74 20.41 23.21
N ASP A 273 -10.74 20.96 24.42
CA ASP A 273 -10.98 22.39 24.64
C ASP A 273 -9.87 23.25 24.03
N HIS A 274 -8.63 22.77 24.04
CA HIS A 274 -7.50 23.43 23.38
C HIS A 274 -7.66 23.47 21.86
N PHE A 275 -8.05 22.37 21.20
CA PHE A 275 -8.30 22.39 19.74
C PHE A 275 -9.42 23.37 19.37
N ILE A 276 -10.50 23.39 20.13
CA ILE A 276 -11.66 24.25 19.85
C ILE A 276 -11.28 25.71 20.04
N ARG A 277 -10.69 26.07 21.19
CA ARG A 277 -10.42 27.46 21.57
C ARG A 277 -9.19 28.05 20.90
N MET A 278 -8.12 27.26 20.78
CA MET A 278 -6.83 27.77 20.32
C MET A 278 -6.62 27.64 18.82
N ALA A 279 -7.21 26.61 18.19
CA ALA A 279 -7.00 26.30 16.77
C ALA A 279 -8.23 26.59 15.89
N SER A 280 -9.28 27.21 16.47
CA SER A 280 -10.55 27.51 15.80
C SER A 280 -11.18 26.28 15.14
N ILE A 281 -10.97 25.10 15.72
CA ILE A 281 -11.55 23.85 15.22
C ILE A 281 -13.00 23.76 15.69
N ARG A 282 -13.90 23.51 14.75
CA ARG A 282 -15.32 23.33 15.08
C ARG A 282 -15.51 22.06 15.93
N PRO A 283 -16.34 22.08 16.99
CA PRO A 283 -16.50 20.95 17.90
C PRO A 283 -16.84 19.62 17.19
N GLU A 284 -17.59 19.67 16.09
CA GLU A 284 -17.96 18.50 15.31
C GLU A 284 -16.78 17.83 14.57
N HIS A 285 -15.62 18.47 14.48
CA HIS A 285 -14.39 17.84 13.97
C HIS A 285 -13.52 17.23 15.06
N VAL A 286 -13.89 17.41 16.34
CA VAL A 286 -13.22 16.81 17.48
C VAL A 286 -14.10 15.69 18.04
N GLY A 287 -13.57 14.47 18.07
CA GLY A 287 -14.24 13.28 18.59
C GLY A 287 -13.54 12.80 19.86
N LEU A 288 -14.32 12.39 20.85
CA LEU A 288 -13.78 11.68 22.01
C LEU A 288 -14.02 10.18 21.83
N TYR A 289 -12.99 9.39 22.12
CA TYR A 289 -13.03 7.95 21.99
C TYR A 289 -12.56 7.29 23.30
N TYR A 290 -13.50 7.07 24.20
CA TYR A 290 -13.32 6.49 25.54
C TYR A 290 -14.54 5.62 25.90
N SER A 291 -14.73 5.18 27.16
CA SER A 291 -15.82 4.25 27.50
C SER A 291 -17.21 4.77 27.14
N ASP A 292 -17.51 6.03 27.48
CA ASP A 292 -18.87 6.60 27.36
C ASP A 292 -19.16 7.17 25.96
N GLU A 293 -18.13 7.43 25.16
CA GLU A 293 -18.25 8.00 23.82
C GLU A 293 -17.29 7.31 22.86
N LYS A 294 -17.78 6.87 21.70
CA LYS A 294 -16.99 6.19 20.65
C LYS A 294 -17.03 6.96 19.34
N ARG A 295 -16.72 8.25 19.40
CA ARG A 295 -16.84 9.15 18.25
C ARG A 295 -15.50 9.32 17.54
N ILE A 296 -15.39 8.76 16.35
CA ILE A 296 -14.25 9.00 15.44
C ILE A 296 -14.54 10.25 14.61
N ALA A 297 -13.59 11.19 14.61
CA ALA A 297 -13.63 12.44 13.87
C ALA A 297 -12.22 12.80 13.35
N PRO A 298 -12.06 13.83 12.49
CA PRO A 298 -10.75 14.24 11.98
C PRO A 298 -9.68 14.45 13.05
N ILE A 299 -10.06 15.04 14.18
CA ILE A 299 -9.27 15.05 15.41
C ILE A 299 -9.96 14.11 16.36
N THR A 300 -9.34 12.98 16.69
CA THR A 300 -9.87 12.05 17.68
C THR A 300 -8.96 12.03 18.89
N ILE A 301 -9.53 12.08 20.09
CA ILE A 301 -8.80 12.07 21.34
C ILE A 301 -9.26 10.86 22.14
N ALA A 302 -8.33 10.02 22.56
CA ALA A 302 -8.60 8.80 23.30
C ALA A 302 -7.70 8.71 24.54
N THR A 303 -8.18 8.03 25.57
CA THR A 303 -7.31 7.59 26.68
C THR A 303 -6.40 6.45 26.22
N TYR A 304 -5.22 6.32 26.80
CA TYR A 304 -4.26 5.24 26.50
C TYR A 304 -4.89 3.84 26.46
N GLN A 305 -5.57 3.43 27.53
CA GLN A 305 -6.20 2.11 27.64
C GLN A 305 -7.24 1.85 26.52
N THR A 306 -8.02 2.87 26.17
CA THR A 306 -8.99 2.77 25.09
C THR A 306 -8.31 2.70 23.72
N ALA A 307 -7.30 3.53 23.47
CA ALA A 307 -6.56 3.54 22.22
C ALA A 307 -5.90 2.17 21.97
N PHE A 308 -5.26 1.60 22.99
CA PHE A 308 -4.65 0.27 22.92
C PHE A 308 -5.68 -0.83 22.62
N ARG A 309 -6.80 -0.87 23.36
CA ARG A 309 -7.86 -1.88 23.19
C ARG A 309 -8.55 -1.82 21.82
N HIS A 310 -8.61 -0.64 21.20
CA HIS A 310 -9.34 -0.42 19.96
C HIS A 310 -8.43 0.00 18.80
N ILE A 311 -7.13 -0.31 18.87
CA ILE A 311 -6.16 0.15 17.90
C ILE A 311 -6.54 -0.27 16.47
N ASP A 312 -7.06 -1.49 16.29
CA ASP A 312 -7.52 -2.03 14.99
C ASP A 312 -8.64 -1.19 14.35
N LYS A 313 -9.44 -0.50 15.18
CA LYS A 313 -10.49 0.41 14.71
C LYS A 313 -9.97 1.83 14.47
N LEU A 314 -8.89 2.24 15.13
CA LEU A 314 -8.39 3.61 15.10
C LEU A 314 -7.30 3.81 14.04
N TYR A 315 -6.31 2.91 13.95
CA TYR A 315 -5.14 3.09 13.09
C TYR A 315 -5.44 3.40 11.62
N PRO A 316 -6.52 2.89 10.97
CA PRO A 316 -6.77 3.17 9.56
C PRO A 316 -7.02 4.66 9.25
N TYR A 317 -7.38 5.45 10.26
CA TYR A 317 -7.84 6.82 10.10
C TYR A 317 -6.78 7.90 10.31
N PHE A 318 -5.68 7.61 11.01
CA PHE A 318 -4.84 8.68 11.58
C PHE A 318 -3.39 8.65 11.09
N PRO A 319 -3.06 9.47 10.08
CA PRO A 319 -1.67 9.74 9.65
C PRO A 319 -0.76 10.30 10.76
N MET A 320 -1.36 11.01 11.73
CA MET A 320 -0.66 11.61 12.87
C MET A 320 -1.14 10.99 14.18
N VAL A 321 -0.20 10.69 15.07
CA VAL A 321 -0.44 10.27 16.45
C VAL A 321 0.35 11.16 17.40
N ILE A 322 -0.35 11.78 18.34
CA ILE A 322 0.25 12.55 19.44
C ILE A 322 0.05 11.75 20.72
N ILE A 323 1.14 11.36 21.38
CA ILE A 323 1.08 10.68 22.67
C ILE A 323 1.48 11.66 23.75
N ASP A 324 0.53 12.00 24.61
CA ASP A 324 0.80 12.83 25.78
C ASP A 324 1.34 11.98 26.93
N GLU A 325 2.23 12.58 27.74
CA GLU A 325 2.93 11.91 28.85
C GLU A 325 3.45 10.50 28.55
N VAL A 326 4.17 10.39 27.42
CA VAL A 326 4.84 9.17 26.91
C VAL A 326 5.69 8.41 27.94
N HIS A 327 6.17 9.08 28.99
CA HIS A 327 6.95 8.43 30.06
C HIS A 327 6.12 7.47 30.93
N HIS A 328 4.80 7.46 30.76
CA HIS A 328 3.89 6.47 31.35
C HIS A 328 3.61 5.28 30.42
N LEU A 329 4.22 5.23 29.23
CA LEU A 329 4.16 4.04 28.39
C LEU A 329 5.01 2.91 29.02
N PRO A 330 4.48 1.69 29.11
CA PRO A 330 5.18 0.53 29.67
C PRO A 330 6.32 0.00 28.78
#